data_AF-R4LHK2-F1
#
_entry.id   AF-R4LHK2-F1
#
_cell.length_a   1.000
_cell.length_b   1.000
_cell.length_c   1.000
_cell.angle_alpha   90.00
_cell.angle_beta   90.00
_cell.angle_gamma   90.00
#
_symmetry.space_group_name_H-M   'P 1'
#
loop_
_entity.id
_entity.type
_entity.pdbx_description
1 polymer ?
#
loop_
_entity_poly.entity_id
_entity_poly.type
_entity_poly.pdbx_seq_one_letter_code
_entity_poly.pdbx_strand_id
1 'polypeptide(L)'
;MLDRLRGDVPAKRHNARTIAALTGNPGCSRRAVLDAAGVDKPKLAEHIGFPMGFGQSRFALARGNGFEAMLKADGCLLLLSVLSGVLGIDPGDAGYDDLGADDDATLAARHERTRQLLTAPPSGHGAAQPSPSGGEAAAARAALIDHPLLTLDVAGRTVFLEPDLIAFQARGRLHVVEIKSFAIVDDQADSAKVSAAAVQAAVYVLALRRLLAELGHDPALVSHDVVLVCPRDFSLTPQAVVIDVRKQLATLKRQLTRLASVSELAAGLPAGTSFDVALPPAELVASLRRVEARYAPECLSACELAVFCRHESAGSTAALGRPVRDALGGVETVAEALELAAGTRTPTEEQVEAAALLQAAARLRAEIG
;
A
#
# COMPACT_ATOMS: atom_id res chain seq x y z
N MET A 1 23.76 8.94 -5.41
CA MET A 1 24.19 7.53 -5.61
C MET A 1 23.08 6.68 -6.23
N LEU A 2 21.87 6.66 -5.66
CA LEU A 2 20.73 5.93 -6.23
C LEU A 2 20.27 6.47 -7.58
N ASP A 3 20.45 7.78 -7.84
CA ASP A 3 20.07 8.41 -9.11
C ASP A 3 20.82 7.83 -10.32
N ARG A 4 22.06 7.36 -10.13
CA ARG A 4 22.85 6.72 -11.21
C ARG A 4 22.12 5.52 -11.82
N LEU A 5 21.29 4.85 -11.03
CA LEU A 5 20.57 3.65 -11.44
C LEU A 5 19.39 3.95 -12.36
N ARG A 6 18.93 5.20 -12.48
CA ARG A 6 17.82 5.60 -13.36
C ARG A 6 18.24 6.57 -14.48
N GLY A 7 19.54 6.86 -14.59
CA GLY A 7 20.05 7.90 -15.49
C GLY A 7 19.49 9.29 -15.16
N ASP A 8 19.29 10.11 -16.19
CA ASP A 8 18.81 11.50 -16.06
C ASP A 8 17.29 11.60 -15.87
N VAL A 9 16.56 10.49 -15.93
CA VAL A 9 15.09 10.45 -15.83
C VAL A 9 14.64 10.78 -14.42
N PRO A 10 13.78 11.79 -14.17
CA PRO A 10 13.29 12.11 -12.83
C PRO A 10 12.73 10.89 -12.09
N ALA A 11 12.97 10.83 -10.78
CA ALA A 11 12.46 9.74 -9.96
C ALA A 11 10.93 9.64 -10.05
N LYS A 12 10.44 8.42 -10.32
CA LYS A 12 9.01 8.13 -10.22
C LYS A 12 8.57 8.28 -8.75
N ARG A 13 7.59 9.14 -8.52
CA ARG A 13 7.05 9.39 -7.17
C ARG A 13 6.34 8.16 -6.64
N HIS A 14 6.47 7.94 -5.33
CA HIS A 14 5.63 6.99 -4.63
C HIS A 14 4.26 7.60 -4.33
N ASN A 15 3.24 6.75 -4.37
CA ASN A 15 1.93 7.00 -3.78
C ASN A 15 1.63 5.90 -2.74
N ALA A 16 0.52 6.03 -2.00
CA ALA A 16 0.15 5.08 -0.97
C ALA A 16 0.05 3.63 -1.46
N ARG A 17 -0.40 3.41 -2.71
CA ARG A 17 -0.44 2.07 -3.33
C ARG A 17 0.97 1.49 -3.50
N THR A 18 1.91 2.26 -4.04
CA THR A 18 3.28 1.79 -4.24
C THR A 18 4.02 1.57 -2.92
N ILE A 19 3.71 2.35 -1.88
CA ILE A 19 4.27 2.17 -0.53
C ILE A 19 3.67 0.92 0.13
N ALA A 20 2.35 0.72 0.01
CA ALA A 20 1.68 -0.49 0.47
C ALA A 20 2.25 -1.75 -0.20
N ALA A 21 2.59 -1.68 -1.49
CA ALA A 21 3.21 -2.79 -2.21
C ALA A 21 4.56 -3.25 -1.61
N LEU A 22 5.30 -2.36 -0.94
CA LEU A 22 6.56 -2.70 -0.25
C LEU A 22 6.37 -3.76 0.84
N THR A 23 5.18 -3.82 1.45
CA THR A 23 4.90 -4.79 2.51
C THR A 23 4.50 -6.16 1.97
N GLY A 24 4.13 -6.25 0.69
CA GLY A 24 3.66 -7.50 0.07
C GLY A 24 4.77 -8.52 -0.13
N ASN A 25 5.98 -8.07 -0.47
CA ASN A 25 7.15 -8.95 -0.65
C ASN A 25 8.41 -8.26 -0.11
N PRO A 26 8.56 -8.18 1.22
CA PRO A 26 9.65 -7.43 1.81
C PRO A 26 11.00 -8.01 1.38
N GLY A 27 11.20 -9.33 1.38
CA GLY A 27 12.51 -9.93 1.09
C GLY A 27 13.08 -9.71 -0.33
N CYS A 28 12.44 -8.95 -1.22
CA CYS A 28 12.89 -8.76 -2.60
C CYS A 28 13.87 -7.58 -2.76
N SER A 29 15.16 -7.87 -2.88
CA SER A 29 16.23 -6.87 -3.10
C SER A 29 16.04 -6.08 -4.39
N ARG A 30 15.67 -6.75 -5.50
CA ARG A 30 15.38 -6.10 -6.79
C ARG A 30 14.31 -5.03 -6.66
N ARG A 31 13.20 -5.35 -5.98
CA ARG A 31 12.12 -4.39 -5.77
C ARG A 31 12.59 -3.21 -4.92
N ALA A 32 13.26 -3.50 -3.82
CA ALA A 32 13.76 -2.49 -2.89
C ALA A 32 14.71 -1.49 -3.58
N VAL A 33 15.67 -1.98 -4.38
CA VAL A 33 16.60 -1.13 -5.15
C VAL A 33 15.87 -0.25 -6.16
N LEU A 34 14.93 -0.82 -6.93
CA LEU A 34 14.19 -0.07 -7.96
C LEU A 34 13.27 0.99 -7.37
N ASP A 35 12.62 0.68 -6.24
CA ASP A 35 11.80 1.64 -5.50
C ASP A 35 12.66 2.76 -4.90
N ALA A 36 13.77 2.42 -4.23
CA ALA A 36 14.68 3.40 -3.66
C ALA A 36 15.30 4.32 -4.73
N ALA A 37 15.65 3.76 -5.89
CA ALA A 37 16.13 4.55 -7.03
C ALA A 37 15.04 5.45 -7.64
N GLY A 38 13.76 5.10 -7.49
CA GLY A 38 12.64 5.77 -8.14
C GLY A 38 12.53 5.42 -9.62
N VAL A 39 12.79 4.17 -9.98
CA VAL A 39 12.70 3.70 -11.37
C VAL A 39 11.23 3.58 -11.79
N ASP A 40 10.92 4.05 -13.00
CA ASP A 40 9.61 3.85 -13.65
C ASP A 40 9.47 2.37 -14.08
N LYS A 41 9.12 1.52 -13.12
CA LYS A 41 8.99 0.07 -13.32
C LYS A 41 7.96 -0.31 -14.41
N PRO A 42 6.80 0.36 -14.56
CA PRO A 42 5.92 0.13 -15.71
C PRO A 42 6.64 0.30 -17.04
N LYS A 43 7.32 1.44 -17.26
CA LYS A 43 8.07 1.70 -18.50
C LYS A 43 9.22 0.71 -18.69
N LEU A 44 9.94 0.40 -17.61
CA LEU A 44 11.00 -0.60 -17.64
C LEU A 44 10.45 -1.96 -18.09
N ALA A 45 9.35 -2.42 -17.50
CA ALA A 45 8.71 -3.70 -17.80
C ALA A 45 8.23 -3.77 -19.26
N GLU A 46 7.60 -2.71 -19.75
CA GLU A 46 7.19 -2.57 -21.15
C GLU A 46 8.38 -2.65 -22.10
N HIS A 47 9.44 -1.88 -21.82
CA HIS A 47 10.63 -1.80 -22.67
C HIS A 47 11.42 -3.10 -22.75
N ILE A 48 11.42 -3.92 -21.68
CA ILE A 48 12.02 -5.27 -21.70
C ILE A 48 11.09 -6.36 -22.27
N GLY A 49 9.90 -6.00 -22.77
CA GLY A 49 8.96 -6.93 -23.39
C GLY A 49 8.07 -7.72 -22.41
N PHE A 50 7.95 -7.25 -21.17
CA PHE A 50 7.12 -7.87 -20.12
C PHE A 50 6.11 -6.87 -19.52
N PRO A 51 5.25 -6.23 -20.34
CA PRO A 51 4.30 -5.24 -19.85
C PRO A 51 3.35 -5.86 -18.83
N MET A 52 3.10 -5.14 -17.74
CA MET A 52 2.12 -5.50 -16.73
C MET A 52 0.90 -4.58 -16.84
N GLY A 53 -0.26 -5.18 -17.11
CA GLY A 53 -1.53 -4.46 -17.10
C GLY A 53 -2.16 -4.47 -15.70
N PHE A 54 -2.02 -3.40 -14.94
CA PHE A 54 -2.91 -3.14 -13.79
C PHE A 54 -4.15 -2.39 -14.28
N GLY A 55 -5.02 -3.06 -15.02
CA GLY A 55 -6.23 -2.45 -15.58
C GLY A 55 -7.46 -2.73 -14.72
N GLN A 56 -8.11 -1.70 -14.18
CA GLN A 56 -9.52 -1.79 -13.81
C GLN A 56 -10.38 -1.58 -15.07
N SER A 57 -11.51 -2.27 -15.16
CA SER A 57 -12.48 -2.04 -16.23
C SER A 57 -12.90 -0.56 -16.26
N ARG A 58 -13.05 0.03 -17.46
CA ARG A 58 -13.59 1.40 -17.62
C ARG A 58 -14.93 1.59 -16.90
N PHE A 59 -15.72 0.52 -16.85
CA PHE A 59 -16.97 0.49 -16.10
C PHE A 59 -16.77 0.54 -14.58
N ALA A 60 -15.77 -0.19 -14.07
CA ALA A 60 -15.43 -0.15 -12.64
C ALA A 60 -14.91 1.23 -12.22
N LEU A 61 -14.12 1.89 -13.08
CA LEU A 61 -13.67 3.27 -12.88
C LEU A 61 -14.85 4.25 -12.88
N ALA A 62 -15.71 4.21 -13.90
CA ALA A 62 -16.87 5.10 -13.99
C ALA A 62 -17.83 4.92 -12.80
N ARG A 63 -18.08 3.67 -12.39
CA ARG A 63 -18.89 3.36 -11.20
C ARG A 63 -18.25 3.89 -9.93
N GLY A 64 -16.94 3.71 -9.76
CA GLY A 64 -16.19 4.23 -8.60
C GLY A 64 -16.28 5.75 -8.50
N ASN A 65 -16.01 6.45 -9.59
CA ASN A 65 -16.10 7.91 -9.64
C ASN A 65 -17.53 8.40 -9.37
N GLY A 66 -18.55 7.71 -9.89
CA GLY A 66 -19.94 8.03 -9.61
C GLY A 66 -20.33 7.84 -8.14
N PHE A 67 -19.81 6.78 -7.50
CA PHE A 67 -20.02 6.54 -6.07
C PHE A 67 -19.35 7.62 -5.21
N GLU A 68 -18.11 7.99 -5.52
CA GLU A 68 -17.39 9.06 -4.82
C GLU A 68 -18.07 10.42 -4.99
N ALA A 69 -18.45 10.78 -6.23
CA ALA A 69 -19.15 12.03 -6.51
C ALA A 69 -20.49 12.12 -5.77
N MET A 70 -21.23 11.01 -5.67
CA MET A 70 -22.47 10.93 -4.90
C MET A 70 -22.22 11.14 -3.40
N LEU A 71 -21.15 10.58 -2.84
CA LEU A 71 -20.79 10.78 -1.42
C LEU A 71 -20.39 12.22 -1.12
N LYS A 72 -19.70 12.88 -2.06
CA LYS A 72 -19.17 14.25 -1.92
C LYS A 72 -20.18 15.35 -2.28
N ALA A 73 -21.31 14.99 -2.90
CA ALA A 73 -22.37 15.92 -3.24
C ALA A 73 -22.98 16.62 -2.01
N ASP A 74 -23.62 17.77 -2.23
CA ASP A 74 -24.38 18.53 -1.23
C ASP A 74 -23.63 18.78 0.08
N GLY A 75 -22.33 19.11 0.00
CA GLY A 75 -21.50 19.36 1.18
C GLY A 75 -21.20 18.12 2.01
N CYS A 76 -21.13 16.94 1.37
CA CYS A 76 -20.85 15.66 1.99
C CYS A 76 -21.91 15.19 3.02
N LEU A 77 -23.16 15.67 2.97
CA LEU A 77 -24.21 15.28 3.93
C LEU A 77 -24.41 13.77 4.00
N LEU A 78 -24.43 13.08 2.86
CA LEU A 78 -24.55 11.62 2.80
C LEU A 78 -23.35 10.94 3.48
N LEU A 79 -22.14 11.36 3.15
CA LEU A 79 -20.92 10.81 3.75
C LEU A 79 -20.88 11.05 5.27
N LEU A 80 -21.21 12.26 5.73
CA LEU A 80 -21.29 12.60 7.15
C LEU A 80 -22.33 11.75 7.90
N SER A 81 -23.48 11.46 7.28
CA SER A 81 -24.50 10.60 7.89
C SER A 81 -24.00 9.16 8.12
N VAL A 82 -23.24 8.64 7.16
CA VAL A 82 -22.67 7.28 7.22
C VAL A 82 -21.54 7.22 8.24
N LEU A 83 -20.68 8.24 8.28
CA LEU A 83 -19.60 8.36 9.25
C LEU A 83 -20.13 8.56 10.68
N SER A 84 -21.19 9.35 10.85
CA SER A 84 -21.86 9.57 12.14
C SER A 84 -22.29 8.25 12.79
N GLY A 85 -22.85 7.32 12.01
CA GLY A 85 -23.26 6.00 12.51
C GLY A 85 -22.13 5.14 13.08
N VAL A 86 -20.89 5.29 12.60
CA VAL A 86 -19.75 4.45 13.03
C VAL A 86 -18.76 5.17 13.95
N LEU A 87 -18.61 6.48 13.81
CA LEU A 87 -17.68 7.30 14.60
C LEU A 87 -18.37 8.09 15.72
N GLY A 88 -19.71 8.17 15.73
CA GLY A 88 -20.47 8.94 16.70
C GLY A 88 -20.28 10.45 16.56
N ILE A 89 -20.18 10.92 15.31
CA ILE A 89 -20.08 12.35 14.96
C ILE A 89 -21.48 12.96 14.94
N ASP A 90 -21.69 14.13 15.53
CA ASP A 90 -22.93 14.90 15.31
C ASP A 90 -22.85 15.59 13.92
N PRO A 91 -23.72 15.24 12.96
CA PRO A 91 -23.69 15.82 11.62
C PRO A 91 -24.03 17.31 11.59
N GLY A 92 -24.77 17.83 12.58
CA GLY A 92 -25.14 19.26 12.64
C GLY A 92 -23.95 20.19 12.86
N ASP A 93 -22.88 19.65 13.43
CA ASP A 93 -21.66 20.37 13.76
C ASP A 93 -20.48 20.01 12.87
N ALA A 94 -20.62 19.23 11.79
CA ALA A 94 -19.46 18.87 10.97
C ALA A 94 -19.09 19.99 9.97
N GLY A 95 -17.84 20.47 9.98
CA GLY A 95 -17.28 21.31 8.91
C GLY A 95 -16.83 20.48 7.70
N TYR A 96 -16.71 21.10 6.53
CA TYR A 96 -16.16 20.48 5.32
C TYR A 96 -15.18 21.45 4.65
N ASP A 97 -13.94 21.00 4.43
CA ASP A 97 -12.89 21.74 3.76
C ASP A 97 -12.33 20.90 2.59
N ASP A 98 -12.57 21.36 1.37
CA ASP A 98 -11.98 20.80 0.15
C ASP A 98 -10.68 21.54 -0.20
N LEU A 99 -9.57 20.81 -0.26
CA LEU A 99 -8.26 21.35 -0.61
C LEU A 99 -7.91 21.27 -2.10
N GLY A 100 -8.84 20.79 -2.93
CA GLY A 100 -8.72 20.75 -4.39
C GLY A 100 -7.86 19.61 -4.91
N ALA A 101 -7.80 19.51 -6.24
CA ALA A 101 -7.25 18.36 -6.97
C ALA A 101 -5.72 18.36 -7.14
N ASP A 102 -5.23 17.25 -7.68
CA ASP A 102 -3.83 16.86 -7.87
C ASP A 102 -3.15 17.66 -9.01
N ASP A 103 -2.75 18.91 -8.72
CA ASP A 103 -1.81 19.67 -9.55
C ASP A 103 -0.45 19.77 -8.86
N ASP A 104 0.58 19.25 -9.51
CA ASP A 104 1.99 19.26 -9.09
C ASP A 104 2.48 20.65 -8.68
N ALA A 105 2.01 21.71 -9.34
CA ALA A 105 2.38 23.09 -9.02
C ALA A 105 1.83 23.57 -7.66
N THR A 106 0.79 22.91 -7.13
CA THR A 106 0.04 23.32 -5.94
C THR A 106 0.35 22.48 -4.70
N LEU A 107 1.10 21.38 -4.84
CA LEU A 107 1.32 20.41 -3.76
C LEU A 107 1.86 21.04 -2.48
N ALA A 108 2.89 21.89 -2.57
CA ALA A 108 3.44 22.55 -1.39
C ALA A 108 2.40 23.46 -0.69
N ALA A 109 1.60 24.19 -1.46
CA ALA A 109 0.55 25.05 -0.93
C ALA A 109 -0.59 24.24 -0.29
N ARG A 110 -1.00 23.13 -0.92
CA ARG A 110 -2.01 22.19 -0.37
C ARG A 110 -1.53 21.52 0.91
N HIS A 111 -0.26 21.12 0.97
CA HIS A 111 0.33 20.58 2.19
C HIS A 111 0.31 21.62 3.32
N GLU A 112 0.68 22.87 3.03
CA GLU A 112 0.64 23.95 4.02
C GLU A 112 -0.78 24.25 4.48
N ARG A 113 -1.78 24.24 3.58
CA ARG A 113 -3.18 24.39 3.96
C ARG A 113 -3.69 23.22 4.82
N THR A 114 -3.23 22.00 4.55
CA THR A 114 -3.49 20.82 5.41
C THR A 114 -2.93 21.04 6.82
N ARG A 115 -1.70 21.54 6.94
CA ARG A 115 -1.07 21.87 8.22
C ARG A 115 -1.85 22.93 9.00
N GLN A 116 -2.31 23.97 8.31
CA GLN A 116 -3.10 25.05 8.90
C GLN A 116 -4.44 24.54 9.44
N LEU A 117 -5.18 23.71 8.69
CA LEU A 117 -6.45 23.15 9.14
C LEU A 117 -6.28 22.24 10.37
N LEU A 118 -5.20 21.45 10.43
CA LEU A 118 -4.93 20.57 11.57
C LEU A 118 -4.50 21.32 12.85
N THR A 119 -4.03 22.57 12.71
CA THR A 119 -3.58 23.41 13.84
C THR A 119 -4.55 24.55 14.17
N ALA A 120 -5.53 24.81 13.31
CA ALA A 120 -6.51 25.86 13.52
C ALA A 120 -7.30 25.57 14.82
N PRO A 121 -7.46 26.55 15.71
CA PRO A 121 -8.43 26.42 16.78
C PRO A 121 -9.83 26.22 16.15
N PRO A 122 -10.73 25.46 16.79
CA PRO A 122 -12.10 25.29 16.29
C PRO A 122 -12.71 26.67 16.06
N SER A 123 -12.83 27.06 14.79
CA SER A 123 -13.18 28.42 14.40
C SER A 123 -14.70 28.53 14.41
N GLY A 124 -15.23 29.26 15.40
CA GLY A 124 -16.66 29.43 15.62
C GLY A 124 -17.33 30.30 14.54
N HIS A 125 -18.27 29.71 13.82
CA HIS A 125 -19.44 30.41 13.23
C HIS A 125 -20.72 29.72 13.69
N GLY A 126 -20.90 29.69 15.01
CA GLY A 126 -22.01 29.04 15.71
C GLY A 126 -21.68 28.81 17.18
N ALA A 127 -21.31 29.86 17.91
CA ALA A 127 -21.04 29.74 19.34
C ALA A 127 -22.35 29.48 20.10
N ALA A 128 -22.63 28.22 20.42
CA ALA A 128 -23.37 27.92 21.65
C ALA A 128 -22.47 28.38 22.81
N GLN A 129 -22.99 29.29 23.64
CA GLN A 129 -22.22 29.81 24.79
C GLN A 129 -21.77 28.66 25.71
N PRO A 130 -20.55 28.71 26.26
CA PRO A 130 -20.10 27.72 27.22
C PRO A 130 -20.99 27.80 28.48
N SER A 131 -21.67 26.69 28.78
CA SER A 131 -22.42 26.55 30.03
C SER A 131 -21.44 26.50 31.20
N PRO A 132 -21.64 27.26 32.29
CA PRO A 132 -20.64 27.47 33.33
C PRO A 132 -20.54 26.31 34.35
N SER A 133 -20.72 25.07 33.94
CA SER A 133 -20.68 23.91 34.82
C SER A 133 -19.85 22.77 34.25
N GLY A 134 -18.65 22.60 34.81
CA GLY A 134 -17.85 21.36 34.69
C GLY A 134 -16.80 21.41 33.58
N GLY A 135 -15.53 21.26 33.97
CA GLY A 135 -14.40 21.27 33.04
C GLY A 135 -14.40 20.07 32.12
N GLU A 136 -14.58 20.32 30.83
CA GLU A 136 -14.22 19.41 29.74
C GLU A 136 -13.59 20.25 28.63
N ALA A 137 -12.50 19.72 28.04
CA ALA A 137 -11.79 20.36 26.94
C ALA A 137 -12.79 20.74 25.84
N ALA A 138 -12.72 21.99 25.37
CA ALA A 138 -13.56 22.49 24.27
C ALA A 138 -13.62 21.43 23.16
N ALA A 139 -14.80 20.84 22.95
CA ALA A 139 -15.03 19.84 21.92
C ALA A 139 -14.72 20.52 20.57
N ALA A 140 -13.55 20.23 19.99
CA ALA A 140 -13.25 20.77 18.68
C ALA A 140 -14.25 20.14 17.70
N ARG A 141 -14.88 21.02 16.93
CA ARG A 141 -15.89 20.72 15.92
C ARG A 141 -15.41 19.58 15.02
N ALA A 142 -16.26 18.58 14.75
CA ALA A 142 -15.91 17.57 13.76
C ALA A 142 -15.69 18.26 12.41
N ALA A 143 -14.64 17.92 11.67
CA ALA A 143 -14.40 18.53 10.35
C ALA A 143 -13.92 17.48 9.37
N LEU A 144 -14.43 17.52 8.16
CA LEU A 144 -14.02 16.63 7.08
C LEU A 144 -13.06 17.40 6.17
N ILE A 145 -11.82 16.94 6.10
CA ILE A 145 -10.83 17.50 5.19
C ILE A 145 -10.78 16.57 3.98
N ASP A 146 -11.23 17.06 2.82
CA ASP A 146 -11.18 16.35 1.54
C ASP A 146 -9.89 16.70 0.80
N HIS A 147 -9.31 15.69 0.14
CA HIS A 147 -8.03 15.78 -0.55
C HIS A 147 -6.89 16.41 0.28
N PRO A 148 -6.69 16.03 1.56
CA PRO A 148 -5.55 16.51 2.33
C PRO A 148 -4.24 16.05 1.70
N LEU A 149 -3.18 16.83 1.86
CA LEU A 149 -1.86 16.46 1.38
C LEU A 149 -0.91 16.22 2.54
N LEU A 150 -0.51 14.96 2.70
CA LEU A 150 0.42 14.49 3.73
C LEU A 150 1.78 14.19 3.11
N THR A 151 2.79 14.03 3.96
CA THR A 151 4.14 13.69 3.54
C THR A 151 4.68 12.46 4.29
N LEU A 152 5.54 11.70 3.61
CA LEU A 152 6.27 10.59 4.20
C LEU A 152 7.66 10.49 3.57
N ASP A 153 8.66 10.09 4.35
CA ASP A 153 9.98 9.79 3.79
C ASP A 153 10.06 8.33 3.33
N VAL A 154 10.43 8.14 2.07
CA VAL A 154 10.61 6.84 1.43
C VAL A 154 11.99 6.82 0.77
N ALA A 155 12.87 5.94 1.24
CA ALA A 155 14.26 5.83 0.75
C ALA A 155 15.03 7.17 0.75
N GLY A 156 14.84 8.00 1.77
CA GLY A 156 15.50 9.30 1.90
C GLY A 156 14.89 10.42 1.05
N ARG A 157 13.73 10.20 0.44
CA ARG A 157 12.98 11.21 -0.32
C ARG A 157 11.62 11.44 0.30
N THR A 158 11.25 12.69 0.50
CA THR A 158 9.90 13.07 0.91
C THR A 158 8.95 12.92 -0.27
N VAL A 159 7.84 12.21 -0.06
CA VAL A 159 6.79 12.01 -1.06
C VAL A 159 5.47 12.57 -0.55
N PHE A 160 4.68 13.14 -1.44
CA PHE A 160 3.34 13.61 -1.15
C PHE A 160 2.33 12.46 -1.27
N LEU A 161 1.40 12.43 -0.34
CA LEU A 161 0.36 11.41 -0.22
C LEU A 161 -0.97 12.12 -0.06
N GLU A 162 -1.94 11.73 -0.88
CA GLU A 162 -3.30 12.28 -0.87
C GLU A 162 -4.25 11.17 -0.39
N PRO A 163 -4.61 11.12 0.91
CA PRO A 163 -5.77 10.37 1.37
C PRO A 163 -7.03 10.90 0.69
N ASP A 164 -8.04 10.03 0.53
CA ASP A 164 -9.33 10.50 0.04
C ASP A 164 -9.88 11.54 1.02
N LEU A 165 -10.01 11.18 2.30
CA LEU A 165 -10.54 12.05 3.36
C LEU A 165 -9.84 11.84 4.71
N ILE A 166 -9.77 12.92 5.50
CA ILE A 166 -9.46 12.86 6.93
C ILE A 166 -10.66 13.39 7.71
N ALA A 167 -11.22 12.57 8.59
CA ALA A 167 -12.23 13.01 9.55
C ALA A 167 -11.53 13.51 10.81
N PHE A 168 -11.61 14.81 11.04
CA PHE A 168 -11.19 15.50 12.24
C PHE A 168 -12.25 15.36 13.34
N GLN A 169 -11.77 15.00 14.53
CA GLN A 169 -12.41 14.88 15.83
C GLN A 169 -13.72 14.06 15.92
N ALA A 170 -13.57 12.73 15.97
CA ALA A 170 -14.50 11.89 16.73
C ALA A 170 -13.89 11.63 18.11
N ARG A 171 -14.55 12.04 19.20
CA ARG A 171 -14.09 11.82 20.59
C ARG A 171 -12.64 12.27 20.85
N GLY A 172 -12.22 13.39 20.25
CA GLY A 172 -10.87 13.93 20.39
C GLY A 172 -9.78 13.24 19.56
N ARG A 173 -10.15 12.40 18.57
CA ARG A 173 -9.19 11.66 17.72
C ARG A 173 -9.40 11.94 16.23
N LEU A 174 -8.32 11.87 15.47
CA LEU A 174 -8.32 11.93 14.00
C LEU A 174 -8.50 10.52 13.42
N HIS A 175 -9.37 10.40 12.43
CA HIS A 175 -9.60 9.16 11.70
C HIS A 175 -9.31 9.35 10.21
N VAL A 176 -8.60 8.39 9.63
CA VAL A 176 -8.46 8.29 8.17
C VAL A 176 -9.72 7.62 7.63
N VAL A 177 -10.30 8.21 6.59
CA VAL A 177 -11.48 7.70 5.89
C VAL A 177 -11.11 7.45 4.44
N GLU A 178 -11.31 6.22 3.98
CA GLU A 178 -11.03 5.82 2.59
C GLU A 178 -12.32 5.46 1.88
N ILE A 179 -12.53 6.04 0.70
CA ILE A 179 -13.65 5.67 -0.17
C ILE A 179 -13.15 4.58 -1.11
N LYS A 180 -13.86 3.44 -1.17
CA LYS A 180 -13.49 2.33 -2.04
C LYS A 180 -14.67 1.89 -2.89
N SER A 181 -14.38 1.53 -4.14
CA SER A 181 -15.38 1.15 -5.13
C SER A 181 -15.76 -0.35 -5.12
N PHE A 182 -15.12 -1.16 -4.27
CA PHE A 182 -15.50 -2.56 -4.10
C PHE A 182 -16.68 -2.68 -3.15
N ALA A 183 -17.61 -3.57 -3.46
CA ALA A 183 -18.81 -3.76 -2.64
C ALA A 183 -18.54 -4.64 -1.41
N ILE A 184 -19.31 -4.37 -0.35
CA ILE A 184 -19.55 -5.29 0.75
C ILE A 184 -20.85 -6.02 0.42
N VAL A 185 -20.78 -7.33 0.15
CA VAL A 185 -21.90 -8.18 -0.26
C VAL A 185 -22.28 -9.07 0.91
N ASP A 186 -23.53 -9.01 1.36
CA ASP A 186 -24.00 -9.80 2.51
C ASP A 186 -23.08 -9.65 3.75
N ASP A 187 -22.69 -8.41 4.05
CA ASP A 187 -21.72 -8.04 5.10
C ASP A 187 -20.32 -8.68 4.96
N GLN A 188 -19.99 -9.22 3.79
CA GLN A 188 -18.68 -9.76 3.45
C GLN A 188 -18.05 -8.99 2.30
N ALA A 189 -16.77 -8.64 2.46
CA ALA A 189 -15.97 -8.06 1.39
C ALA A 189 -14.84 -9.01 1.00
N ASP A 190 -14.40 -8.89 -0.25
CA ASP A 190 -13.21 -9.58 -0.74
C ASP A 190 -12.01 -9.28 0.18
N SER A 191 -11.52 -10.31 0.86
CA SER A 191 -10.48 -10.20 1.87
C SER A 191 -9.17 -9.64 1.32
N ALA A 192 -8.85 -9.88 0.05
CA ALA A 192 -7.67 -9.34 -0.60
C ALA A 192 -7.83 -7.83 -0.82
N LYS A 193 -9.02 -7.36 -1.23
CA LYS A 193 -9.31 -5.93 -1.39
C LYS A 193 -9.33 -5.19 -0.06
N VAL A 194 -9.94 -5.76 0.97
CA VAL A 194 -9.93 -5.20 2.33
C VAL A 194 -8.51 -5.13 2.87
N SER A 195 -7.71 -6.19 2.71
CA SER A 195 -6.31 -6.21 3.13
C SER A 195 -5.49 -5.12 2.41
N ALA A 196 -5.65 -4.98 1.09
CA ALA A 196 -4.98 -3.93 0.33
C ALA A 196 -5.38 -2.52 0.81
N ALA A 197 -6.68 -2.28 1.03
CA ALA A 197 -7.19 -1.01 1.56
C ALA A 197 -6.66 -0.73 2.97
N ALA A 198 -6.59 -1.75 3.85
CA ALA A 198 -6.04 -1.63 5.19
C ALA A 198 -4.57 -1.21 5.19
N VAL A 199 -3.76 -1.78 4.28
CA VAL A 199 -2.35 -1.40 4.15
C VAL A 199 -2.22 0.03 3.61
N GLN A 200 -3.03 0.42 2.61
CA GLN A 200 -3.05 1.80 2.10
C GLN A 200 -3.44 2.80 3.20
N ALA A 201 -4.52 2.54 3.93
CA ALA A 201 -4.97 3.38 5.04
C ALA A 201 -3.90 3.50 6.14
N ALA A 202 -3.15 2.42 6.41
CA ALA A 202 -2.02 2.46 7.34
C ALA A 202 -0.90 3.43 6.88
N VAL A 203 -0.70 3.60 5.57
CA VAL A 203 0.24 4.61 5.03
C VAL A 203 -0.23 6.02 5.41
N TYR A 204 -1.51 6.33 5.24
CA TYR A 204 -2.07 7.63 5.59
C TYR A 204 -2.09 7.88 7.10
N VAL A 205 -2.44 6.88 7.91
CA VAL A 205 -2.33 6.98 9.38
C VAL A 205 -0.89 7.28 9.80
N LEU A 206 0.10 6.62 9.18
CA LEU A 206 1.51 6.87 9.47
C LEU A 206 1.93 8.30 9.07
N ALA A 207 1.54 8.74 7.88
CA ALA A 207 1.86 10.08 7.38
C ALA A 207 1.20 11.18 8.23
N LEU A 208 -0.05 11.00 8.65
CA LEU A 208 -0.75 11.95 9.52
C LEU A 208 -0.15 12.00 10.93
N ARG A 209 0.25 10.84 11.48
CA ARG A 209 0.96 10.78 12.77
C ARG A 209 2.28 11.52 12.74
N ARG A 210 3.02 11.39 11.64
CA ARG A 210 4.26 12.13 11.41
C ARG A 210 3.98 13.62 11.37
N LEU A 211 2.97 14.05 10.60
CA LEU A 211 2.62 15.46 10.50
C LEU A 211 2.23 16.05 11.86
N LEU A 212 1.43 15.35 12.66
CA LEU A 212 1.11 15.80 14.03
C LEU A 212 2.36 15.92 14.90
N ALA A 213 3.28 14.96 14.83
CA ALA A 213 4.55 15.04 15.56
C ALA A 213 5.38 16.27 15.17
N GLU A 214 5.47 16.56 13.87
CA GLU A 214 6.16 17.74 13.33
C GLU A 214 5.52 19.06 13.79
N LEU A 215 4.21 19.05 14.03
CA LEU A 215 3.45 20.17 14.58
C LEU A 215 3.49 20.25 16.12
N GLY A 216 4.19 19.34 16.79
CA GLY A 216 4.31 19.31 18.25
C GLY A 216 3.13 18.69 19.00
N HIS A 217 2.23 17.99 18.31
CA HIS A 217 1.10 17.28 18.90
C HIS A 217 1.40 15.79 19.13
N ASP A 218 0.65 15.15 20.03
CA ASP A 218 0.77 13.70 20.28
C ASP A 218 0.27 12.90 19.05
N PRO A 219 1.12 12.07 18.42
CA PRO A 219 0.70 11.21 17.32
C PRO A 219 -0.40 10.19 17.69
N ALA A 220 -0.60 9.88 18.98
CA ALA A 220 -1.65 8.98 19.44
C ALA A 220 -3.07 9.55 19.23
N LEU A 221 -3.19 10.86 18.99
CA LEU A 221 -4.42 11.51 18.57
C LEU A 221 -4.94 10.96 17.24
N VAL A 222 -4.07 10.45 16.36
CA VAL A 222 -4.51 9.71 15.17
C VAL A 222 -4.87 8.28 15.56
N SER A 223 -6.13 7.91 15.35
CA SER A 223 -6.63 6.56 15.56
C SER A 223 -5.94 5.55 14.63
N HIS A 224 -5.82 4.32 15.11
CA HIS A 224 -5.48 3.16 14.26
C HIS A 224 -6.73 2.47 13.72
N ASP A 225 -7.91 2.91 14.15
CA ASP A 225 -9.18 2.48 13.60
C ASP A 225 -9.53 3.43 12.45
N VAL A 226 -9.43 2.91 11.23
CA VAL A 226 -9.72 3.66 9.99
C VAL A 226 -11.09 3.25 9.48
N VAL A 227 -11.75 4.14 8.75
CA VAL A 227 -13.07 3.88 8.18
C VAL A 227 -12.93 3.63 6.69
N LEU A 228 -13.46 2.49 6.23
CA LEU A 228 -13.69 2.24 4.81
C LEU A 228 -15.14 2.57 4.50
N VAL A 229 -15.39 3.38 3.48
CA VAL A 229 -16.72 3.65 2.94
C VAL A 229 -16.84 2.96 1.59
N CYS A 230 -17.70 1.95 1.53
CA CYS A 230 -17.88 1.08 0.36
C CYS A 230 -19.36 1.03 -0.05
N PRO A 231 -19.68 0.73 -1.32
CA PRO A 231 -21.03 0.37 -1.72
C PRO A 231 -21.50 -0.90 -1.01
N ARG A 232 -22.77 -0.93 -0.60
CA ARG A 232 -23.46 -2.12 -0.10
C ARG A 232 -24.08 -2.90 -1.26
N ASP A 233 -23.82 -4.20 -1.27
CA ASP A 233 -24.29 -5.19 -2.24
C ASP A 233 -24.05 -4.74 -3.68
N PHE A 234 -25.09 -4.74 -4.51
CA PHE A 234 -25.03 -4.30 -5.91
C PHE A 234 -25.57 -2.87 -6.10
N SER A 235 -25.79 -2.14 -5.00
CA SER A 235 -26.34 -0.78 -5.01
C SER A 235 -25.25 0.30 -4.90
N LEU A 236 -25.63 1.57 -5.00
CA LEU A 236 -24.77 2.71 -4.63
C LEU A 236 -24.99 3.14 -3.17
N THR A 237 -25.72 2.36 -2.37
CA THR A 237 -25.94 2.70 -0.96
C THR A 237 -24.61 2.59 -0.21
N PRO A 238 -24.11 3.65 0.44
CA PRO A 238 -22.86 3.59 1.16
C PRO A 238 -22.99 2.82 2.48
N GLN A 239 -21.95 2.08 2.83
CA GLN A 239 -21.75 1.42 4.13
C GLN A 239 -20.36 1.74 4.62
N ALA A 240 -20.26 2.25 5.86
CA ALA A 240 -18.99 2.44 6.54
C ALA A 240 -18.66 1.23 7.42
N VAL A 241 -17.39 0.83 7.40
CA VAL A 241 -16.83 -0.21 8.26
C VAL A 241 -15.55 0.30 8.90
N VAL A 242 -15.42 0.06 10.20
CA VAL A 242 -14.20 0.37 10.95
C VAL A 242 -13.26 -0.83 10.90
N ILE A 243 -12.00 -0.59 10.55
CA ILE A 243 -10.96 -1.62 10.55
C ILE A 243 -9.74 -1.19 11.36
N ASP A 244 -9.17 -2.13 12.11
CA ASP A 244 -7.94 -1.93 12.89
C ASP A 244 -6.72 -2.17 11.99
N VAL A 245 -5.85 -1.16 11.87
CA VAL A 245 -4.63 -1.23 11.04
C VAL A 245 -3.31 -1.34 11.83
N ARG A 246 -3.34 -1.70 13.12
CA ARG A 246 -2.12 -1.80 13.97
C ARG A 246 -1.07 -2.77 13.39
N LYS A 247 -1.52 -3.91 12.87
CA LYS A 247 -0.62 -4.92 12.27
C LYS A 247 0.06 -4.36 11.01
N GLN A 248 -0.71 -3.69 10.16
CA GLN A 248 -0.25 -3.06 8.92
C GLN A 248 0.73 -1.93 9.23
N LEU A 249 0.43 -1.08 10.22
CA LEU A 249 1.33 -0.03 10.69
C LEU A 249 2.67 -0.58 11.18
N ALA A 250 2.67 -1.65 11.98
CA ALA A 250 3.90 -2.27 12.47
C ALA A 250 4.76 -2.81 11.32
N THR A 251 4.12 -3.47 10.34
CA THR A 251 4.82 -3.97 9.15
C THR A 251 5.34 -2.84 8.29
N LEU A 252 4.54 -1.82 8.01
CA LEU A 252 4.92 -0.67 7.20
C LEU A 252 6.13 0.07 7.81
N LYS A 253 6.12 0.36 9.11
CA LYS A 253 7.24 1.00 9.80
C LYS A 253 8.55 0.23 9.61
N ARG A 254 8.51 -1.09 9.85
CA ARG A 254 9.68 -1.97 9.63
C ARG A 254 10.17 -1.93 8.18
N GLN A 255 9.25 -1.90 7.22
CA GLN A 255 9.62 -1.85 5.81
C GLN A 255 10.25 -0.53 5.39
N LEU A 256 9.74 0.61 5.87
CA LEU A 256 10.31 1.92 5.57
C LEU A 256 11.70 2.08 6.19
N THR A 257 11.90 1.61 7.43
CA THR A 257 13.23 1.60 8.07
C THR A 257 14.24 0.78 7.25
N ARG A 258 13.84 -0.41 6.78
CA ARG A 258 14.71 -1.23 5.95
C ARG A 258 14.93 -0.64 4.56
N LEU A 259 13.95 0.04 3.99
CA LEU A 259 14.13 0.73 2.72
C LEU A 259 15.15 1.87 2.84
N ALA A 260 15.23 2.53 4.00
CA ALA A 260 16.25 3.54 4.27
C ALA A 260 17.69 2.96 4.24
N SER A 261 17.87 1.67 4.55
CA SER A 261 19.18 0.99 4.47
C SER A 261 19.50 0.41 3.08
N VAL A 262 18.61 0.54 2.08
CA VAL A 262 18.83 0.03 0.72
C VAL A 262 19.99 0.73 0.01
N SER A 263 20.38 1.92 0.46
CA SER A 263 21.57 2.61 -0.04
C SER A 263 22.82 1.72 0.02
N GLU A 264 22.97 0.89 1.04
CA GLU A 264 24.10 -0.06 1.15
C GLU A 264 24.03 -1.16 0.10
N LEU A 265 22.84 -1.72 -0.13
CA LEU A 265 22.61 -2.71 -1.20
C LEU A 265 22.93 -2.11 -2.57
N ALA A 266 22.53 -0.86 -2.82
CA ALA A 266 22.80 -0.16 -4.07
C ALA A 266 24.29 0.22 -4.24
N ALA A 267 25.02 0.44 -3.14
CA ALA A 267 26.46 0.69 -3.16
C ALA A 267 27.25 -0.54 -3.60
N GLY A 268 26.80 -1.74 -3.23
CA GLY A 268 27.41 -3.01 -3.63
C GLY A 268 27.16 -3.42 -5.08
N LEU A 269 26.31 -2.69 -5.82
CA LEU A 269 26.01 -3.02 -7.22
C LEU A 269 27.18 -2.65 -8.15
N PRO A 270 27.53 -3.53 -9.13
CA PRO A 270 28.56 -3.25 -10.11
C PRO A 270 28.39 -1.88 -10.79
N ALA A 271 29.51 -1.22 -11.11
CA ALA A 271 29.52 0.15 -11.65
C ALA A 271 28.62 0.33 -12.89
N GLY A 272 28.58 -0.66 -13.79
CA GLY A 272 27.76 -0.65 -15.01
C GLY A 272 26.29 -1.08 -14.82
N THR A 273 25.77 -1.12 -13.58
CA THR A 273 24.36 -1.44 -13.34
C THR A 273 23.51 -0.19 -13.50
N SER A 274 22.55 -0.24 -14.42
CA SER A 274 21.61 0.85 -14.67
C SER A 274 20.25 0.29 -15.09
N PHE A 275 19.20 1.01 -14.74
CA PHE A 275 17.80 0.79 -15.11
C PHE A 275 17.24 1.96 -15.90
N ASP A 276 18.11 2.77 -16.51
CA ASP A 276 17.74 3.83 -17.43
C ASP A 276 17.08 3.23 -18.68
N VAL A 277 15.79 3.52 -18.86
CA VAL A 277 14.98 3.01 -19.98
C VAL A 277 15.46 3.50 -21.36
N ALA A 278 16.39 4.45 -21.41
CA ALA A 278 17.10 4.80 -22.65
C ALA A 278 18.08 3.71 -23.13
N LEU A 279 18.50 2.79 -22.25
CA LEU A 279 19.40 1.70 -22.60
C LEU A 279 18.69 0.59 -23.40
N PRO A 280 19.45 -0.20 -24.20
CA PRO A 280 18.90 -1.35 -24.89
C PRO A 280 18.27 -2.39 -23.93
N PRO A 281 17.16 -3.06 -24.30
CA PRO A 281 16.50 -4.05 -23.46
C PRO A 281 17.42 -5.15 -22.90
N ALA A 282 18.39 -5.60 -23.71
CA ALA A 282 19.36 -6.62 -23.29
C ALA A 282 20.24 -6.18 -22.11
N GLU A 283 20.67 -4.91 -22.10
CA GLU A 283 21.47 -4.34 -21.01
C GLU A 283 20.66 -4.15 -19.73
N LEU A 284 19.38 -3.80 -19.87
CA LEU A 284 18.44 -3.66 -18.76
C LEU A 284 18.12 -5.01 -18.12
N VAL A 285 17.90 -6.04 -18.92
CA VAL A 285 17.73 -7.42 -18.43
C VAL A 285 19.00 -7.90 -17.71
N ALA A 286 20.19 -7.62 -18.26
CA ALA A 286 21.44 -7.95 -17.59
C ALA A 286 21.58 -7.22 -16.23
N SER A 287 21.21 -5.94 -16.17
CA SER A 287 21.21 -5.16 -14.93
C SER A 287 20.18 -5.68 -13.91
N LEU A 288 18.97 -6.06 -14.35
CA LEU A 288 17.96 -6.66 -13.48
C LEU A 288 18.43 -7.98 -12.87
N ARG A 289 19.16 -8.80 -13.63
CA ARG A 289 19.73 -10.07 -13.15
C ARG A 289 20.86 -9.91 -12.13
N ARG A 290 21.51 -8.74 -12.07
CA ARG A 290 22.51 -8.42 -11.03
C ARG A 290 21.89 -8.15 -9.67
N VAL A 291 20.57 -7.95 -9.59
CA VAL A 291 19.85 -7.76 -8.34
C VAL A 291 18.88 -8.90 -8.15
N GLU A 292 19.07 -9.67 -7.08
CA GLU A 292 18.27 -10.85 -6.79
C GLU A 292 16.78 -10.47 -6.63
N ALA A 293 15.92 -11.16 -7.38
CA ALA A 293 14.49 -11.13 -7.17
C ALA A 293 14.05 -12.30 -6.29
N ARG A 294 13.11 -12.03 -5.39
CA ARG A 294 12.47 -13.07 -4.59
C ARG A 294 11.03 -13.27 -5.06
N TYR A 295 10.84 -13.76 -6.28
CA TYR A 295 9.50 -13.90 -6.86
C TYR A 295 8.60 -14.77 -5.98
N ALA A 296 7.32 -14.40 -5.95
CA ALA A 296 6.23 -15.20 -5.42
C ALA A 296 4.95 -14.83 -6.19
N PRO A 297 3.95 -15.73 -6.31
CA PRO A 297 2.74 -15.48 -7.08
C PRO A 297 1.99 -14.19 -6.69
N GLU A 298 2.05 -13.79 -5.42
CA GLU A 298 1.41 -12.55 -4.94
C GLU A 298 2.03 -11.28 -5.56
N CYS A 299 3.22 -11.38 -6.15
CA CYS A 299 3.82 -10.27 -6.87
C CYS A 299 2.95 -9.83 -8.06
N LEU A 300 2.17 -10.72 -8.67
CA LEU A 300 1.32 -10.40 -9.82
C LEU A 300 0.26 -9.33 -9.51
N SER A 301 -0.14 -9.17 -8.25
CA SER A 301 -1.09 -8.13 -7.83
C SER A 301 -0.42 -6.86 -7.29
N ALA A 302 0.90 -6.87 -7.07
CA ALA A 302 1.59 -5.84 -6.29
C ALA A 302 2.88 -5.27 -6.93
N CYS A 303 3.43 -5.90 -7.96
CA CYS A 303 4.71 -5.51 -8.56
C CYS A 303 4.64 -5.45 -10.10
N GLU A 304 5.07 -4.33 -10.67
CA GLU A 304 5.07 -4.09 -12.12
C GLU A 304 6.08 -4.96 -12.87
N LEU A 305 7.07 -5.54 -12.19
CA LEU A 305 8.02 -6.50 -12.79
C LEU A 305 7.61 -7.96 -12.59
N ALA A 306 6.42 -8.24 -12.07
CA ALA A 306 6.05 -9.59 -11.68
C ALA A 306 6.04 -10.59 -12.84
N VAL A 307 5.60 -10.21 -14.05
CA VAL A 307 5.62 -11.12 -15.20
C VAL A 307 7.04 -11.43 -15.66
N PHE A 308 7.94 -10.44 -15.68
CA PHE A 308 9.36 -10.69 -15.94
C PHE A 308 9.96 -11.64 -14.90
N CYS A 309 9.74 -11.37 -13.61
CA CYS A 309 10.28 -12.21 -12.53
C CYS A 309 9.66 -13.62 -12.53
N ARG A 310 8.38 -13.76 -12.91
CA ARG A 310 7.72 -15.06 -13.09
C ARG A 310 8.34 -15.85 -14.23
N HIS A 311 8.61 -15.18 -15.36
CA HIS A 311 9.30 -15.78 -16.49
C HIS A 311 10.70 -16.26 -16.10
N GLU A 312 11.47 -15.46 -15.36
CA GLU A 312 12.77 -15.89 -14.83
C GLU A 312 12.68 -17.04 -13.84
N SER A 313 11.57 -17.16 -13.11
CA SER A 313 11.34 -18.23 -12.12
C SER A 313 10.78 -19.52 -12.71
N ALA A 314 10.74 -19.66 -14.05
CA ALA A 314 10.25 -20.87 -14.69
C ALA A 314 11.09 -22.09 -14.25
N GLY A 315 10.40 -23.13 -13.76
CA GLY A 315 11.05 -24.34 -13.23
C GLY A 315 11.57 -24.22 -11.80
N SER A 316 11.49 -23.04 -11.16
CA SER A 316 11.80 -22.86 -9.74
C SER A 316 10.60 -23.16 -8.84
N THR A 317 10.85 -23.68 -7.64
CA THR A 317 9.83 -23.88 -6.59
C THR A 317 9.22 -22.57 -6.11
N ALA A 318 9.92 -21.43 -6.26
CA ALA A 318 9.39 -20.11 -5.96
C ALA A 318 8.13 -19.76 -6.78
N ALA A 319 8.00 -20.31 -7.99
CA ALA A 319 6.82 -20.11 -8.84
C ALA A 319 5.56 -20.80 -8.30
N LEU A 320 5.71 -21.78 -7.40
CA LEU A 320 4.61 -22.52 -6.77
C LEU A 320 4.04 -21.82 -5.53
N GLY A 321 4.67 -20.75 -5.07
CA GLY A 321 4.23 -19.98 -3.91
C GLY A 321 5.03 -20.24 -2.64
N ARG A 322 4.93 -19.30 -1.70
CA ARG A 322 5.70 -19.33 -0.44
C ARG A 322 5.43 -20.59 0.38
N PRO A 323 4.17 -21.03 0.58
CA PRO A 323 3.92 -22.24 1.38
C PRO A 323 4.61 -23.47 0.81
N VAL A 324 4.64 -23.61 -0.53
CA VAL A 324 5.30 -24.72 -1.20
C VAL A 324 6.81 -24.61 -1.07
N ARG A 325 7.39 -23.43 -1.35
CA ARG A 325 8.84 -23.22 -1.22
C ARG A 325 9.32 -23.47 0.22
N ASP A 326 8.57 -22.97 1.21
CA ASP A 326 8.93 -23.08 2.62
C ASP A 326 8.82 -24.56 3.09
N ALA A 327 7.83 -25.32 2.60
CA ALA A 327 7.71 -26.76 2.85
C ALA A 327 8.80 -27.60 2.16
N LEU A 328 9.36 -27.10 1.05
CA LEU A 328 10.40 -27.77 0.27
C LEU A 328 11.82 -27.54 0.79
N GLY A 329 11.99 -26.71 1.84
CA GLY A 329 13.21 -26.70 2.67
C GLY A 329 14.54 -26.64 1.91
N GLY A 330 14.71 -25.68 1.00
CA GLY A 330 15.96 -25.52 0.23
C GLY A 330 16.04 -26.33 -1.07
N VAL A 331 14.94 -26.96 -1.51
CA VAL A 331 14.81 -27.46 -2.89
C VAL A 331 14.40 -26.32 -3.82
N GLU A 332 15.30 -25.92 -4.70
CA GLU A 332 15.17 -24.69 -5.49
C GLU A 332 14.40 -24.88 -6.79
N THR A 333 14.41 -26.10 -7.34
CA THR A 333 13.81 -26.41 -8.63
C THR A 333 12.78 -27.52 -8.56
N VAL A 334 11.78 -27.43 -9.45
CA VAL A 334 10.77 -28.47 -9.61
C VAL A 334 11.40 -29.78 -10.06
N ALA A 335 12.44 -29.71 -10.92
CA ALA A 335 13.17 -30.90 -11.37
C ALA A 335 13.83 -31.62 -10.18
N GLU A 336 14.54 -30.90 -9.32
CA GLU A 336 15.15 -31.46 -8.11
C GLU A 336 14.10 -32.09 -7.17
N ALA A 337 12.96 -31.42 -6.97
CA ALA A 337 11.87 -31.98 -6.16
C ALA A 337 11.35 -33.30 -6.74
N LEU A 338 11.22 -33.41 -8.06
CA LEU A 338 10.79 -34.64 -8.73
C LEU A 338 11.84 -35.74 -8.64
N GLU A 339 13.13 -35.41 -8.77
CA GLU A 339 14.24 -36.37 -8.60
C GLU A 339 14.29 -36.93 -7.16
N LEU A 340 14.10 -36.07 -6.15
CA LEU A 340 14.02 -36.48 -4.74
C LEU A 340 12.79 -37.36 -4.48
N ALA A 341 11.64 -37.00 -5.05
CA ALA A 341 10.40 -37.77 -4.96
C ALA A 341 10.54 -39.17 -5.59
N ALA A 342 11.27 -39.27 -6.70
CA ALA A 342 11.55 -40.52 -7.40
C ALA A 342 12.68 -41.35 -6.74
N GLY A 343 13.40 -40.78 -5.78
CA GLY A 343 14.58 -41.40 -5.16
C GLY A 343 15.78 -41.51 -6.10
N THR A 344 15.81 -40.75 -7.19
CA THR A 344 16.92 -40.77 -8.17
C THR A 344 18.05 -39.80 -7.82
N ARG A 345 17.80 -38.91 -6.85
CA ARG A 345 18.79 -37.99 -6.28
C ARG A 345 18.97 -38.27 -4.79
N THR A 346 20.23 -38.20 -4.34
CA THR A 346 20.54 -38.28 -2.90
C THR A 346 20.31 -36.91 -2.26
N PRO A 347 19.47 -36.78 -1.22
CA PRO A 347 19.24 -35.50 -0.54
C PRO A 347 20.49 -35.03 0.21
N THR A 348 20.70 -33.72 0.28
CA THR A 348 21.62 -33.12 1.25
C THR A 348 21.04 -33.23 2.67
N GLU A 349 21.85 -32.96 3.71
CA GLU A 349 21.38 -32.97 5.11
C GLU A 349 20.15 -32.07 5.33
N GLU A 350 20.13 -30.90 4.72
CA GLU A 350 19.01 -29.94 4.81
C GLU A 350 17.74 -30.41 4.07
N GLN A 351 17.90 -31.30 3.08
CA GLN A 351 16.81 -31.77 2.22
C GLN A 351 16.21 -33.11 2.69
N VAL A 352 16.77 -33.78 3.69
CA VAL A 352 16.35 -35.13 4.11
C VAL A 352 14.85 -35.18 4.45
N GLU A 353 14.36 -34.22 5.22
CA GLU A 353 12.95 -34.16 5.62
C GLU A 353 12.03 -33.91 4.40
N ALA A 354 12.38 -32.93 3.57
CA ALA A 354 11.63 -32.62 2.35
C ALA A 354 11.59 -33.81 1.39
N ALA A 355 12.71 -34.52 1.22
CA ALA A 355 12.79 -35.70 0.38
C ALA A 355 11.91 -36.84 0.90
N ALA A 356 11.88 -37.09 2.21
CA ALA A 356 11.02 -38.10 2.81
C ALA A 356 9.52 -37.80 2.58
N LEU A 357 9.12 -36.54 2.74
CA LEU A 357 7.75 -36.08 2.46
C LEU A 357 7.39 -36.21 0.98
N LEU A 358 8.30 -35.82 0.08
CA LEU A 358 8.12 -35.95 -1.37
C LEU A 358 7.95 -37.41 -1.80
N GLN A 359 8.76 -38.32 -1.27
CA GLN A 359 8.66 -39.76 -1.54
C GLN A 359 7.37 -40.37 -0.97
N ALA A 360 6.94 -39.94 0.22
CA ALA A 360 5.64 -40.33 0.76
C ALA A 360 4.49 -39.86 -0.13
N ALA A 361 4.50 -38.59 -0.56
CA ALA A 361 3.49 -38.04 -1.46
C ALA A 361 3.47 -38.73 -2.83
N ALA A 362 4.65 -39.06 -3.39
CA ALA A 362 4.76 -39.79 -4.65
C ALA A 362 4.14 -41.20 -4.57
N ARG A 363 4.41 -41.94 -3.47
CA ARG A 363 3.81 -43.25 -3.21
C ARG A 363 2.28 -43.18 -3.12
N LEU A 364 1.75 -42.26 -2.33
CA LEU A 364 0.29 -42.06 -2.20
C LEU A 364 -0.36 -41.71 -3.53
N ARG A 365 0.29 -40.87 -4.35
CA ARG A 365 -0.24 -40.50 -5.67
C ARG A 365 -0.25 -41.68 -6.65
N ALA A 366 0.71 -42.59 -6.55
CA ALA A 366 0.75 -43.82 -7.34
C ALA A 366 -0.30 -44.85 -6.91
N GLU A 367 -0.76 -44.81 -5.66
CA GLU A 367 -1.85 -45.67 -5.16
C GLU A 367 -3.25 -45.17 -5.58
N ILE A 368 -3.40 -43.88 -5.88
CA ILE A 368 -4.67 -43.24 -6.26
C ILE A 368 -4.87 -43.23 -7.79
N GLY A 369 -3.79 -43.33 -8.58
CA GLY A 369 -3.81 -43.28 -10.05
C GLY A 369 -3.98 -44.63 -10.70
#